data_AF-A0A6P1M911-F1
#
_entry.id   AF-A0A6P1M911-F1
#
_cell.length_a   1.000
_cell.length_b   1.000
_cell.length_c   1.000
_cell.angle_alpha   90.00
_cell.angle_beta   90.00
_cell.angle_gamma   90.00
#
_symmetry.space_group_name_H-M   'P 1'
#
loop_
_entity.id
_entity.type
_entity.pdbx_description
1 polymer ?
#
loop_
_entity_poly.entity_id
_entity_poly.type
_entity_poly.pdbx_seq_one_letter_code
_entity_poly.pdbx_strand_id
1 'polypeptide(L)'
;MKLPSKTIYLIVLGFIAAALVCVIFVQKRNRLLQSSLASGQYEAQYLSVANRLKEQIADMQIKLQGNLSDDLQIPKEKHNKKPMEVAADITIVEPPINICLSGIYLSHIMPLAEINGRLCKIGDRIGSLTLEAIDHYKIRLSDNNGDIQIVQLNTVDEAAQ
;
A
#
# COMPACT_ATOMS: atom_id res chain seq x y z
N MET A 1 -0.32 -12.34 71.93
CA MET A 1 1.04 -12.42 71.33
C MET A 1 1.28 -11.15 70.51
N LYS A 2 2.30 -10.34 70.83
CA LYS A 2 2.68 -9.14 70.04
C LYS A 2 3.60 -9.60 68.91
N LEU A 3 3.22 -9.41 67.65
CA LEU A 3 4.12 -9.69 66.53
C LEU A 3 5.32 -8.72 66.56
N PRO A 4 6.55 -9.20 66.31
CA PRO A 4 7.71 -8.33 66.30
C PRO A 4 7.61 -7.36 65.12
N SER A 5 7.87 -6.07 65.39
CA SER A 5 7.73 -4.93 64.46
C SER A 5 8.27 -5.21 63.05
N LYS A 6 9.40 -5.91 62.94
CA LYS A 6 10.03 -6.28 61.66
C LYS A 6 9.13 -7.14 60.74
N THR A 7 8.27 -7.98 61.32
CA THR A 7 7.34 -8.85 60.57
C THR A 7 6.21 -8.03 59.94
N ILE A 8 5.74 -6.98 60.64
CA ILE A 8 4.69 -6.09 60.15
C ILE A 8 5.20 -5.31 58.95
N TYR A 9 6.43 -4.80 59.00
CA TYR A 9 7.06 -4.12 57.87
C TYR A 9 7.16 -5.00 56.62
N LEU A 10 7.56 -6.27 56.77
CA LEU A 10 7.67 -7.20 55.64
C LEU A 10 6.31 -7.53 55.01
N ILE A 11 5.27 -7.69 55.83
CA ILE A 11 3.90 -7.92 55.34
C ILE A 11 3.41 -6.69 54.56
N VAL A 12 3.59 -5.49 55.11
CA VAL A 12 3.18 -4.23 54.44
C VAL A 12 3.93 -4.05 53.12
N LEU A 13 5.24 -4.33 53.07
CA LEU A 13 6.02 -4.26 51.84
C LEU A 13 5.54 -5.26 50.79
N GLY A 14 5.18 -6.47 51.20
CA GLY A 14 4.60 -7.49 50.33
C GLY A 14 3.24 -7.06 49.75
N PHE A 15 2.38 -6.43 50.55
CA PHE A 15 1.10 -5.89 50.08
C PHE A 15 1.26 -4.76 49.07
N ILE A 16 2.22 -3.84 49.31
CA ILE A 16 2.51 -2.74 48.38
C ILE A 16 3.03 -3.29 47.05
N ALA A 17 3.94 -4.27 47.08
CA ALA A 17 4.46 -4.90 45.88
C ALA A 17 3.35 -5.62 45.08
N ALA A 18 2.48 -6.37 45.75
CA ALA A 18 1.36 -7.04 45.11
C ALA A 18 0.36 -6.06 44.48
N ALA A 19 0.08 -4.93 45.15
CA ALA A 19 -0.77 -3.88 44.61
C ALA A 19 -0.17 -3.25 43.34
N LEU A 20 1.13 -2.95 43.33
CA LEU A 20 1.82 -2.40 42.15
C LEU A 20 1.76 -3.36 40.95
N VAL A 21 1.98 -4.66 41.17
CA VAL A 21 1.86 -5.68 40.11
C VAL A 21 0.44 -5.74 39.56
N CYS A 22 -0.58 -5.66 40.44
CA CYS A 22 -1.98 -5.63 40.04
C CYS A 22 -2.31 -4.41 39.16
N VAL A 23 -1.83 -3.22 39.54
CA VAL A 23 -2.04 -1.98 38.75
C VAL A 23 -1.39 -2.09 37.37
N ILE A 24 -0.15 -2.56 37.28
CA ILE A 24 0.56 -2.74 36.00
C ILE A 24 -0.19 -3.74 35.11
N PHE A 25 -0.67 -4.85 35.68
CA PHE A 25 -1.42 -5.87 34.96
C PHE A 25 -2.74 -5.32 34.40
N VAL A 26 -3.49 -4.57 35.21
CA VAL A 26 -4.75 -3.93 34.78
C VAL A 26 -4.51 -2.88 33.69
N GLN A 27 -3.48 -2.03 33.82
CA GLN A 27 -3.13 -1.05 32.80
C GLN A 27 -2.75 -1.71 31.47
N LYS A 28 -1.99 -2.82 31.50
CA LYS A 28 -1.62 -3.59 30.31
C LYS A 28 -2.84 -4.19 29.63
N ARG A 29 -3.79 -4.76 30.40
CA ARG A 29 -5.06 -5.29 29.88
C ARG A 29 -5.92 -4.20 29.24
N ASN A 30 -6.04 -3.04 29.87
CA ASN A 30 -6.81 -1.91 29.33
C ASN A 30 -6.22 -1.40 27.99
N ARG A 31 -4.89 -1.33 27.87
CA ARG A 31 -4.23 -0.92 26.62
C ARG A 31 -4.51 -1.89 25.47
N LEU A 32 -4.49 -3.20 25.75
CA LEU A 32 -4.82 -4.24 24.76
C LEU A 32 -6.30 -4.18 24.33
N LEU A 33 -7.22 -3.93 25.26
CA LEU A 33 -8.63 -3.76 24.95
C LEU A 33 -8.89 -2.50 24.11
N GLN A 34 -8.23 -1.38 24.41
CA GLN A 34 -8.34 -0.16 23.60
C GLN A 34 -7.84 -0.36 22.16
N SER A 35 -6.72 -1.06 21.96
CA SER A 35 -6.26 -1.39 20.60
C SER A 35 -7.23 -2.28 19.84
N SER A 36 -7.89 -3.22 20.54
CA SER A 36 -8.89 -4.12 19.94
C SER A 36 -10.20 -3.41 19.61
N LEU A 37 -10.60 -2.39 20.39
CA LEU A 37 -11.78 -1.57 20.08
C LEU A 37 -11.52 -0.65 18.88
N ALA A 38 -10.31 -0.09 18.80
CA ALA A 38 -9.91 0.74 17.68
C ALA A 38 -9.93 -0.05 16.36
N SER A 39 -9.40 -1.27 16.33
CA SER A 39 -9.38 -2.10 15.12
C SER A 39 -10.77 -2.40 14.56
N GLY A 40 -11.77 -2.66 15.43
CA GLY A 40 -13.15 -2.89 14.98
C GLY A 40 -13.83 -1.64 14.40
N GLN A 41 -13.48 -0.44 14.88
CA GLN A 41 -13.97 0.82 14.30
C GLN A 41 -13.34 1.11 12.94
N TYR A 42 -12.06 0.77 12.75
CA TYR A 42 -11.39 0.90 11.47
C TYR A 42 -12.01 -0.04 10.42
N GLU A 43 -12.25 -1.31 10.73
CA GLU A 43 -12.87 -2.27 9.79
C GLU A 43 -14.25 -1.80 9.29
N ALA A 44 -15.10 -1.29 10.20
CA ALA A 44 -16.42 -0.77 9.83
C ALA A 44 -16.34 0.48 8.95
N GLN A 45 -15.36 1.37 9.19
CA GLN A 45 -15.13 2.55 8.34
C GLN A 45 -14.62 2.17 6.95
N TYR A 46 -13.70 1.22 6.83
CA TYR A 46 -13.20 0.75 5.52
C TYR A 46 -14.31 0.09 4.70
N LEU A 47 -15.18 -0.71 5.31
CA LEU A 47 -16.30 -1.35 4.62
C LEU A 47 -17.31 -0.32 4.07
N SER A 48 -17.60 0.72 4.85
CA SER A 48 -18.48 1.82 4.44
C SER A 48 -17.88 2.64 3.29
N VAL A 49 -16.59 2.97 3.36
CA VAL A 49 -15.87 3.69 2.30
C VAL A 49 -15.80 2.86 1.01
N ALA A 50 -15.52 1.57 1.12
CA ALA A 50 -15.50 0.65 -0.03
C ALA A 50 -16.85 0.56 -0.74
N ASN A 51 -17.96 0.51 0.02
CA ASN A 51 -19.30 0.49 -0.56
C ASN A 51 -19.66 1.80 -1.28
N ARG A 52 -19.31 2.95 -0.70
CA ARG A 52 -19.51 4.26 -1.36
C ARG A 52 -18.70 4.40 -2.65
N LEU A 53 -17.45 3.93 -2.66
CA LEU A 53 -16.60 3.92 -3.86
C LEU A 53 -17.17 3.02 -4.96
N LYS A 54 -17.70 1.85 -4.60
CA LYS A 54 -18.36 0.95 -5.57
C LYS A 54 -19.58 1.61 -6.22
N GLU A 55 -20.42 2.27 -5.44
CA GLU A 55 -21.57 3.01 -5.97
C GLU A 55 -21.15 4.15 -6.92
N GLN A 56 -20.12 4.92 -6.56
CA GLN A 56 -19.61 6.00 -7.42
C GLN A 56 -19.02 5.49 -8.75
N ILE A 57 -18.32 4.35 -8.72
CA ILE A 57 -17.77 3.74 -9.94
C ILE A 57 -18.90 3.24 -10.85
N ALA A 58 -19.93 2.61 -10.29
CA ALA A 58 -21.09 2.16 -11.05
C ALA A 58 -21.83 3.35 -11.69
N ASP A 59 -22.01 4.44 -10.95
CA ASP A 59 -22.69 5.65 -11.44
C ASP A 59 -21.88 6.36 -12.55
N MET A 60 -20.53 6.35 -12.45
CA MET A 60 -19.65 6.85 -13.52
C MET A 60 -19.66 5.97 -14.77
N GLN A 61 -19.71 4.64 -14.63
CA GLN A 61 -19.79 3.72 -15.77
C GLN A 61 -21.07 3.94 -16.58
N ILE A 62 -22.21 4.16 -15.92
CA ILE A 62 -23.49 4.47 -16.59
C ILE A 62 -23.40 5.80 -17.34
N LYS A 63 -22.81 6.84 -16.74
CA LYS A 63 -22.64 8.16 -17.40
C LYS A 63 -21.73 8.08 -18.62
N LEU A 64 -20.66 7.27 -18.57
CA LEU A 64 -19.75 7.08 -19.70
C LEU A 64 -20.41 6.29 -20.84
N GLN A 65 -21.21 5.26 -20.55
CA GLN A 65 -21.97 4.55 -21.58
C GLN A 65 -23.08 5.40 -22.21
N GLY A 66 -23.73 6.27 -21.43
CA GLY A 66 -24.70 7.22 -21.95
C GLY A 66 -24.07 8.24 -22.91
N ASN A 67 -22.92 8.81 -22.55
CA ASN A 67 -22.24 9.82 -23.36
C ASN A 67 -21.53 9.27 -24.61
N LEU A 68 -21.21 7.97 -24.67
CA LEU A 68 -20.61 7.37 -25.87
C LEU A 68 -21.63 7.09 -26.99
N SER A 69 -22.93 7.07 -26.69
CA SER A 69 -23.95 6.71 -27.68
C SER A 69 -24.40 7.89 -28.55
N ASP A 70 -24.16 9.14 -28.12
CA ASP A 70 -24.60 10.34 -28.86
C ASP A 70 -23.51 10.95 -29.77
N ASP A 71 -22.22 10.73 -29.48
CA ASP A 71 -21.10 11.36 -30.22
C ASP A 71 -20.49 10.47 -31.33
N LEU A 72 -21.03 9.27 -31.59
CA LEU A 72 -20.58 8.37 -32.67
C LEU A 72 -21.33 8.57 -34.00
N GLN A 73 -21.56 9.81 -34.43
CA GLN A 73 -21.78 10.14 -35.85
C GLN A 73 -20.54 10.82 -36.42
N ILE A 74 -19.51 10.02 -36.71
CA ILE A 74 -18.33 10.50 -37.46
C ILE A 74 -18.74 10.62 -38.95
N PRO A 75 -18.79 11.82 -39.55
CA PRO A 75 -18.96 11.96 -40.98
C PRO A 75 -17.67 11.51 -41.69
N LYS A 76 -17.81 10.65 -42.70
CA LYS A 76 -16.71 10.26 -43.60
C LYS A 76 -16.32 11.45 -44.48
N GLU A 77 -15.36 12.26 -44.06
CA GLU A 77 -14.68 13.20 -44.96
C GLU A 77 -13.21 12.82 -45.19
N LYS A 78 -12.89 12.61 -46.47
CA LYS A 78 -11.55 12.44 -47.01
C LYS A 78 -10.73 13.70 -46.72
N HIS A 79 -9.75 13.62 -45.83
CA HIS A 79 -8.63 14.55 -45.87
C HIS A 79 -7.29 13.81 -45.88
N ASN A 80 -6.77 13.74 -47.11
CA ASN A 80 -5.39 13.53 -47.45
C ASN A 80 -4.54 14.66 -46.82
N LYS A 81 -3.93 14.40 -45.67
CA LYS A 81 -2.79 15.17 -45.17
C LYS A 81 -1.81 14.20 -44.51
N LYS A 82 -0.57 14.26 -44.99
CA LYS A 82 0.59 13.49 -44.50
C LYS A 82 0.63 13.50 -42.97
N PRO A 83 0.89 12.35 -42.31
CA PRO A 83 1.14 12.36 -40.88
C PRO A 83 2.46 13.09 -40.61
N MET A 84 2.39 14.14 -39.80
CA MET A 84 3.57 14.70 -39.13
C MET A 84 3.82 13.78 -37.95
N GLU A 85 4.82 12.92 -38.08
CA GLU A 85 5.34 12.08 -37.00
C GLU A 85 5.83 12.99 -35.87
N VAL A 86 4.99 13.19 -34.85
CA VAL A 86 5.49 13.53 -33.53
C VAL A 86 5.96 12.20 -32.92
N ALA A 87 7.13 11.75 -33.37
CA ALA A 87 7.93 10.81 -32.62
C ALA A 87 8.36 11.54 -31.35
N ALA A 88 7.56 11.44 -30.30
CA ALA A 88 8.14 11.49 -28.98
C ALA A 88 9.02 10.24 -28.92
N ASP A 89 10.31 10.42 -29.19
CA ASP A 89 11.36 9.46 -28.85
C ASP A 89 11.26 9.22 -27.34
N ILE A 90 10.37 8.31 -26.95
CA ILE A 90 10.48 7.62 -25.69
C ILE A 90 11.61 6.65 -25.94
N THR A 91 12.83 7.11 -25.69
CA THR A 91 13.98 6.24 -25.58
C THR A 91 13.66 5.28 -24.45
N ILE A 92 13.17 4.09 -24.78
CA ILE A 92 13.10 2.97 -23.86
C ILE A 92 14.56 2.59 -23.64
N VAL A 93 15.19 3.27 -22.68
CA VAL A 93 16.54 2.91 -22.23
C VAL A 93 16.39 1.54 -21.60
N GLU A 94 16.86 0.52 -22.32
CA GLU A 94 17.04 -0.82 -21.76
C GLU A 94 17.75 -0.67 -20.42
N PRO A 95 17.20 -1.21 -19.31
CA PRO A 95 17.79 -1.02 -18.00
C PRO A 95 19.25 -1.51 -18.02
N PRO A 96 20.24 -0.67 -17.64
CA PRO A 96 21.62 -1.12 -17.47
C PRO A 96 21.80 -2.04 -16.24
N ILE A 97 20.70 -2.49 -15.62
CA ILE A 97 20.68 -3.34 -14.44
C ILE A 97 19.55 -4.36 -14.66
N ASN A 98 19.90 -5.65 -14.69
CA ASN A 98 18.92 -6.73 -14.86
C ASN A 98 17.98 -6.75 -13.63
N ILE A 99 16.87 -6.03 -13.72
CA ILE A 99 15.86 -5.88 -12.66
C ILE A 99 14.74 -6.86 -12.99
N CYS A 100 14.67 -7.94 -12.23
CA CYS A 100 13.58 -8.90 -12.28
C CYS A 100 12.57 -8.56 -11.18
N LEU A 101 11.42 -8.02 -11.58
CA LEU A 101 10.28 -7.84 -10.68
C LEU A 101 9.45 -9.13 -10.68
N SER A 102 9.40 -9.81 -9.54
CA SER A 102 8.76 -11.13 -9.41
C SER A 102 7.44 -11.11 -8.65
N GLY A 103 7.21 -10.07 -7.84
CA GLY A 103 5.98 -9.96 -7.06
C GLY A 103 5.74 -8.55 -6.53
N ILE A 104 4.47 -8.22 -6.31
CA ILE A 104 4.06 -6.99 -5.64
C ILE A 104 3.06 -7.37 -4.55
N TYR A 105 3.31 -6.90 -3.34
CA TYR A 105 2.47 -7.12 -2.16
C TYR A 105 1.95 -5.76 -1.69
N LEU A 106 0.77 -5.39 -2.18
CA LEU A 106 0.10 -4.18 -1.76
C LEU A 106 -0.51 -4.39 -0.36
N SER A 107 -0.07 -3.58 0.60
CA SER A 107 -0.74 -3.43 1.88
C SER A 107 -1.05 -1.95 2.13
N HIS A 108 -2.12 -1.67 2.87
CA HIS A 108 -2.50 -0.29 3.20
C HIS A 108 -1.48 0.44 4.08
N ILE A 109 -0.54 -0.29 4.69
CA ILE A 109 0.42 0.23 5.67
C ILE A 109 1.82 0.34 5.07
N MET A 110 2.24 -0.67 4.30
CA MET A 110 3.57 -0.73 3.71
C MET A 110 3.53 -1.60 2.45
N PRO A 111 3.43 -1.01 1.25
CA PRO A 111 3.57 -1.79 0.02
C PRO A 111 5.00 -2.32 -0.11
N LEU A 112 5.11 -3.55 -0.59
CA LEU A 112 6.38 -4.24 -0.83
C LEU A 112 6.44 -4.75 -2.26
N ALA A 113 7.65 -4.79 -2.83
CA ALA A 113 7.93 -5.38 -4.13
C ALA A 113 9.05 -6.42 -3.98
N GLU A 114 8.93 -7.55 -4.66
CA GLU A 114 9.98 -8.56 -4.74
C GLU A 114 10.81 -8.33 -6.01
N ILE A 115 12.03 -7.85 -5.80
CA ILE A 115 12.95 -7.43 -6.86
C ILE A 115 14.22 -8.26 -6.72
N ASN A 116 14.60 -9.00 -7.77
CA ASN A 116 15.75 -9.91 -7.78
C ASN A 116 15.75 -10.89 -6.59
N GLY A 117 14.57 -11.41 -6.23
CA GLY A 117 14.36 -12.34 -5.13
C GLY A 117 14.48 -11.72 -3.72
N ARG A 118 14.41 -10.38 -3.61
CA ARG A 118 14.45 -9.66 -2.33
C ARG A 118 13.22 -8.77 -2.16
N LEU A 119 12.66 -8.75 -0.95
CA LEU A 119 11.59 -7.82 -0.59
C LEU A 119 12.15 -6.42 -0.35
N CYS A 120 11.67 -5.46 -1.14
CA CYS A 120 12.02 -4.06 -1.10
C CYS A 120 10.79 -3.22 -0.76
N LYS A 121 10.98 -2.16 0.01
CA LYS A 121 9.97 -1.14 0.32
C LYS A 121 10.33 0.18 -0.36
N ILE A 122 9.36 1.10 -0.41
CA ILE A 122 9.59 2.46 -0.88
C ILE A 122 10.73 3.11 -0.07
N GLY A 123 11.67 3.72 -0.78
CA GLY A 123 12.90 4.32 -0.27
C GLY A 123 14.13 3.40 -0.31
N ASP A 124 13.96 2.09 -0.55
CA ASP A 124 15.09 1.17 -0.64
C ASP A 124 15.89 1.40 -1.93
N ARG A 125 17.20 1.16 -1.85
CA ARG A 125 18.10 1.23 -3.01
C ARG A 125 18.31 -0.13 -3.66
N ILE A 126 18.16 -0.17 -4.99
CA ILE A 126 18.41 -1.33 -5.85
C ILE A 126 19.53 -0.95 -6.83
N GLY A 127 20.77 -1.29 -6.47
CA GLY A 127 21.94 -0.80 -7.19
C GLY A 127 22.09 0.72 -7.05
N SER A 128 22.12 1.44 -8.17
CA SER A 128 22.15 2.91 -8.20
C SER A 128 20.77 3.57 -8.19
N LEU A 129 19.70 2.78 -8.18
CA LEU A 129 18.32 3.25 -8.26
C LEU A 129 17.65 3.23 -6.88
N THR A 130 16.67 4.10 -6.68
CA THR A 130 15.85 4.19 -5.48
C THR A 130 14.40 3.84 -5.83
N LEU A 131 13.77 2.98 -5.03
CA LEU A 131 12.36 2.62 -5.21
C LEU A 131 11.44 3.74 -4.70
N GLU A 132 10.80 4.48 -5.62
CA GLU A 132 9.98 5.63 -5.25
C GLU A 132 8.50 5.28 -5.07
N ALA A 133 7.98 4.34 -5.87
CA ALA A 133 6.59 3.98 -5.84
C ALA A 133 6.37 2.51 -6.19
N ILE A 134 5.34 1.93 -5.57
CA ILE A 134 4.88 0.57 -5.83
C ILE A 134 3.37 0.68 -6.13
N ASP A 135 3.01 0.40 -7.38
CA ASP A 135 1.63 0.30 -7.87
C ASP A 135 1.23 -1.18 -8.01
N HIS A 136 -0.01 -1.47 -8.39
CA HIS A 136 -0.56 -2.84 -8.49
C HIS A 136 0.24 -3.79 -9.39
N TYR A 137 0.79 -3.29 -10.50
CA TYR A 137 1.48 -4.11 -11.49
C TYR A 137 2.83 -3.54 -11.90
N LYS A 138 3.25 -2.42 -11.30
CA LYS A 138 4.47 -1.72 -11.70
C LYS A 138 5.14 -1.06 -10.52
N ILE A 139 6.44 -0.83 -10.66
CA ILE A 139 7.25 -0.05 -9.73
C ILE A 139 7.89 1.13 -10.46
N ARG A 140 8.18 2.19 -9.72
CA ARG A 140 8.99 3.32 -10.19
C ARG A 140 10.30 3.37 -9.46
N LEU A 141 11.37 3.42 -10.23
CA LEU A 141 12.74 3.51 -9.76
C LEU A 141 13.33 4.83 -10.26
N SER A 142 14.00 5.59 -9.41
CA SER A 142 14.73 6.80 -9.82
C SER A 142 16.22 6.64 -9.62
N ASP A 143 17.01 7.22 -10.53
CA ASP A 143 18.44 7.34 -10.34
C ASP A 143 18.80 8.60 -9.51
N ASN A 144 20.10 8.83 -9.27
CA ASN A 144 20.54 10.02 -8.55
C ASN A 144 20.45 11.32 -9.36
N ASN A 145 20.15 11.24 -10.66
CA ASN A 145 19.94 12.39 -11.55
C ASN A 145 18.45 12.77 -11.65
N GLY A 146 17.56 11.94 -11.11
CA GLY A 146 16.11 12.10 -11.17
C GLY A 146 15.47 11.46 -12.39
N ASP A 147 16.21 10.67 -13.16
CA ASP A 147 15.65 9.88 -14.27
C ASP A 147 14.81 8.73 -13.72
N ILE A 148 13.60 8.57 -14.27
CA ILE A 148 12.62 7.61 -13.79
C ILE A 148 12.56 6.41 -14.74
N GLN A 149 12.70 5.22 -14.15
CA GLN A 149 12.49 3.95 -14.79
C GLN A 149 11.25 3.25 -14.24
N ILE A 150 10.41 2.74 -15.14
CA ILE A 150 9.19 2.00 -14.80
C ILE A 150 9.41 0.53 -15.15
N VAL A 151 9.20 -0.35 -14.17
CA VAL A 151 9.28 -1.81 -14.37
C VAL A 151 7.92 -2.42 -14.06
N GLN A 152 7.41 -3.24 -14.97
CA GLN A 152 6.09 -3.86 -14.88
C GLN A 152 6.22 -5.37 -14.64
N LEU A 153 5.29 -5.94 -13.87
CA LEU A 153 5.11 -7.39 -13.76
C LEU A 153 4.61 -7.90 -15.11
N ASN A 154 5.37 -8.78 -15.75
CA ASN A 154 4.89 -9.50 -16.92
C ASN A 154 3.86 -10.52 -16.46
N THR A 155 2.58 -10.19 -16.56
CA THR A 155 1.50 -11.16 -16.42
C THR A 155 1.48 -12.00 -17.68
N VAL A 156 1.62 -13.32 -17.52
CA VAL A 156 1.50 -14.28 -18.62
C VAL A 156 0.01 -14.36 -19.01
N ASP A 157 -0.49 -13.38 -19.76
CA ASP A 157 -1.87 -13.37 -20.27
C ASP A 157 -1.95 -12.81 -21.70
N GLU A 158 -0.88 -12.98 -22.50
CA GLU A 158 -0.90 -12.73 -23.96
C GLU A 158 -0.18 -13.86 -24.71
N ALA A 159 -0.77 -15.06 -24.76
CA ALA A 159 -0.40 -16.12 -25.72
C ALA A 159 -1.41 -17.29 -25.86
N ALA A 160 -2.67 -17.15 -25.43
CA ALA A 160 -3.65 -18.23 -25.62
C ALA A 160 -5.10 -17.70 -25.74
N GLN A 161 -5.44 -17.12 -26.89
CA GLN A 161 -6.80 -17.14 -27.46
C GLN A 161 -6.76 -16.80 -28.95
#